data_AF-A0A497F2W4-F1
#
_entry.id   AF-A0A497F2W4-F1
#
_cell.length_a   1.000
_cell.length_b   1.000
_cell.length_c   1.000
_cell.angle_alpha   90.00
_cell.angle_beta   90.00
_cell.angle_gamma   90.00
#
_symmetry.space_group_name_H-M   'P 1'
#
loop_
_entity.id
_entity.type
_entity.pdbx_description
1 polymer ?
#
loop_
_entity_poly.entity_id
_entity_poly.type
_entity_poly.pdbx_seq_one_letter_code
_entity_poly.pdbx_strand_id
1 'polypeptide(L)'
;MKEIAKYITEFKKYLRENLGAPFIIVFMILLIIAASYLSLGMEATANELAVYAYYCLIIGVLLQIASYIKYNKERTLTKEKQLRKEKS
;
A
#
# COMPACT_ATOMS: atom_id res chain seq x y z
N MET A 1 -24.85 4.36 10.82
CA MET A 1 -24.30 3.12 10.19
C MET A 1 -24.04 3.25 8.69
N LYS A 2 -24.95 3.82 7.88
CA LYS A 2 -24.75 3.96 6.42
C LYS A 2 -23.54 4.83 6.00
N GLU A 3 -23.26 5.91 6.75
CA GLU A 3 -22.09 6.77 6.52
C GLU A 3 -20.76 6.01 6.70
N ILE A 4 -20.62 5.22 7.77
CA ILE A 4 -19.39 4.46 8.06
C ILE A 4 -19.14 3.40 6.96
N ALA A 5 -20.20 2.72 6.51
CA ALA A 5 -20.09 1.73 5.44
C ALA A 5 -19.61 2.36 4.12
N LYS A 6 -20.04 3.60 3.81
CA LYS A 6 -19.58 4.34 2.64
C LYS A 6 -18.07 4.60 2.68
N TYR A 7 -17.55 5.09 3.81
CA TYR A 7 -16.11 5.30 4.00
C TYR A 7 -15.30 4.01 3.87
N ILE A 8 -15.78 2.90 4.44
CA ILE A 8 -15.10 1.60 4.32
C ILE A 8 -15.06 1.12 2.87
N THR A 9 -16.12 1.38 2.11
CA THR A 9 -16.22 0.96 0.69
C THR A 9 -15.26 1.76 -0.19
N GLU A 10 -15.21 3.08 0.00
CA GLU A 10 -14.25 3.96 -0.68
C GLU A 10 -12.80 3.61 -0.29
N PHE A 11 -12.55 3.32 0.98
CA PHE A 11 -11.24 2.89 1.46
C PHE A 11 -10.83 1.55 0.84
N LYS A 12 -11.74 0.55 0.79
CA LYS A 12 -11.49 -0.72 0.10
C LYS A 12 -11.20 -0.54 -1.38
N LYS A 13 -11.91 0.38 -2.04
CA LYS A 13 -11.66 0.71 -3.45
C LYS A 13 -10.26 1.30 -3.64
N TYR A 14 -9.87 2.23 -2.77
CA TYR A 14 -8.54 2.83 -2.77
C TYR A 14 -7.42 1.79 -2.53
N LEU A 15 -7.64 0.84 -1.62
CA LEU A 15 -6.73 -0.28 -1.36
C LEU A 15 -6.61 -1.24 -2.55
N ARG A 16 -7.69 -1.39 -3.34
CA ARG A 16 -7.71 -2.28 -4.50
C ARG A 16 -7.07 -1.63 -5.73
N GLU A 17 -7.17 -0.30 -5.85
CA GLU A 17 -6.53 0.46 -6.92
C GLU A 17 -5.01 0.59 -6.70
N ASN A 18 -4.57 0.67 -5.43
CA ASN A 18 -3.15 0.76 -5.07
C ASN A 18 -2.68 -0.54 -4.40
N LEU A 19 -2.19 -1.50 -5.19
CA LEU A 19 -1.77 -2.81 -4.70
C LEU A 19 -0.73 -2.78 -3.57
N GLY A 20 0.08 -1.72 -3.46
CA GLY A 20 1.07 -1.53 -2.39
C GLY A 20 0.53 -0.90 -1.09
N ALA A 21 -0.53 -0.09 -1.17
CA ALA A 21 -1.10 0.62 -0.02
C ALA A 21 -1.55 -0.29 1.15
N PRO A 22 -2.24 -1.44 0.93
CA PRO A 22 -2.67 -2.27 2.05
C PRO A 22 -1.50 -2.86 2.84
N PHE A 23 -0.39 -3.19 2.18
CA PHE A 23 0.80 -3.75 2.85
C PHE A 23 1.48 -2.72 3.76
N ILE A 24 1.55 -1.45 3.33
CA ILE A 24 2.10 -0.35 4.13
C ILE A 24 1.21 -0.05 5.35
N ILE A 25 -0.11 -0.11 5.20
CA ILE A 25 -1.05 0.09 6.32
C ILE A 25 -0.92 -1.02 7.35
N VAL A 26 -0.83 -2.29 6.90
CA VAL A 26 -0.58 -3.42 7.81
C VAL A 26 0.73 -3.22 8.55
N PHE A 27 1.80 -2.82 7.87
CA PHE A 27 3.07 -2.47 8.49
C PHE A 27 2.93 -1.39 9.58
N MET A 28 2.21 -0.31 9.31
CA MET A 28 1.98 0.76 10.30
C MET A 28 1.27 0.24 11.55
N ILE A 29 0.27 -0.63 11.37
CA ILE A 29 -0.45 -1.26 12.49
C ILE A 29 0.50 -2.15 13.29
N LEU A 30 1.33 -2.98 12.64
CA LEU A 30 2.32 -3.82 13.33
C LEU A 30 3.31 -2.98 14.15
N LEU A 31 3.76 -1.82 13.65
CA LEU A 31 4.64 -0.94 14.42
C LEU A 31 3.96 -0.34 15.64
N ILE A 32 2.69 0.04 15.55
CA ILE A 32 1.92 0.54 16.70
C ILE A 32 1.83 -0.55 17.77
N ILE A 33 1.57 -1.80 17.35
CA ILE A 33 1.52 -2.95 18.26
C ILE A 33 2.91 -3.19 18.86
N ALA A 34 3.98 -3.19 18.07
CA ALA A 34 5.36 -3.36 18.53
C ALA A 34 5.74 -2.30 19.58
N ALA A 35 5.42 -1.03 19.31
CA ALA A 35 5.65 0.08 20.23
C ALA A 35 4.85 -0.08 21.54
N SER A 36 3.63 -0.64 21.45
CA SER A 36 2.81 -0.94 22.63
C SER A 36 3.45 -2.02 23.50
N TYR A 37 3.95 -3.11 22.90
CA TYR A 37 4.71 -4.14 23.61
C TYR A 37 6.01 -3.59 24.22
N LEU A 38 6.70 -2.71 23.50
CA LEU A 38 7.92 -2.07 24.00
C LEU A 38 7.62 -1.21 25.22
N SER A 39 6.52 -0.44 25.20
CA SER A 39 6.08 0.38 26.34
C SER A 39 5.68 -0.45 27.57
N LEU A 40 5.31 -1.73 27.39
CA LEU A 40 5.01 -2.66 28.48
C LEU A 40 6.27 -3.40 29.00
N GLY A 41 7.46 -3.09 28.47
CA GLY A 41 8.72 -3.73 28.84
C GLY A 41 8.94 -5.10 28.18
N MET A 42 8.10 -5.48 27.21
CA MET A 42 8.23 -6.74 26.46
C MET A 42 9.11 -6.57 25.23
N GLU A 43 10.37 -6.17 25.45
CA GLU A 43 11.31 -5.80 24.38
C GLU A 43 11.55 -6.91 23.36
N ALA A 44 11.68 -8.16 23.81
CA ALA A 44 11.91 -9.31 22.93
C ALA A 44 10.77 -9.50 21.91
N THR A 45 9.52 -9.47 22.39
CA THR A 45 8.33 -9.59 21.54
C THR A 45 8.17 -8.37 20.62
N ALA A 46 8.42 -7.16 21.14
CA ALA A 46 8.35 -5.93 20.35
C ALA A 46 9.35 -5.94 19.18
N ASN A 47 10.58 -6.37 19.45
CA ASN A 47 11.63 -6.42 18.45
C ASN A 47 11.31 -7.47 17.36
N GLU A 48 10.82 -8.65 17.74
CA GLU A 48 10.40 -9.66 16.78
C GLU A 48 9.26 -9.13 15.89
N LEU A 49 8.27 -8.47 16.50
CA LEU A 49 7.15 -7.86 15.78
C LEU A 49 7.62 -6.77 14.79
N ALA A 50 8.62 -5.98 15.18
CA ALA A 50 9.21 -4.96 14.32
C ALA A 50 9.93 -5.56 13.10
N VAL A 51 10.55 -6.73 13.26
CA VAL A 51 11.15 -7.48 12.13
C VAL A 51 10.08 -7.96 11.16
N TYR A 52 8.96 -8.52 11.66
CA TYR A 52 7.83 -8.87 10.79
C TYR A 52 7.24 -7.65 10.08
N ALA A 53 7.11 -6.54 10.80
CA ALA A 53 6.68 -5.27 10.24
C ALA A 53 7.60 -4.84 9.07
N TYR A 54 8.91 -4.92 9.26
CA TYR A 54 9.90 -4.61 8.22
C TYR A 54 9.71 -5.45 6.95
N TYR A 55 9.48 -6.75 7.06
CA TYR A 55 9.20 -7.59 5.88
C TYR A 55 7.93 -7.16 5.15
N CYS A 56 6.86 -6.85 5.88
CA CYS A 56 5.63 -6.31 5.30
C CYS A 56 5.87 -4.99 4.56
N LEU A 57 6.69 -4.09 5.12
CA LEU A 57 7.05 -2.82 4.49
C LEU A 57 7.77 -3.04 3.16
N ILE A 58 8.80 -3.89 3.14
CA ILE A 58 9.59 -4.16 1.93
C ILE A 58 8.69 -4.70 0.82
N ILE A 59 7.83 -5.68 1.14
CA ILE A 59 6.86 -6.24 0.18
C ILE A 59 5.93 -5.15 -0.34
N GLY A 60 5.37 -4.32 0.55
CA GLY A 60 4.46 -3.23 0.19
C GLY A 60 5.11 -2.19 -0.73
N VAL A 61 6.35 -1.79 -0.44
CA VAL A 61 7.10 -0.84 -1.27
C VAL A 61 7.41 -1.43 -2.64
N LEU A 62 7.81 -2.70 -2.73
CA LEU A 62 8.07 -3.37 -4.02
C LEU A 62 6.80 -3.42 -4.88
N LEU A 63 5.66 -3.78 -4.29
CA LEU A 63 4.35 -3.77 -4.95
C LEU A 63 3.94 -2.36 -5.39
N GLN A 64 4.22 -1.35 -4.56
CA GLN A 64 3.94 0.04 -4.89
C GLN A 64 4.77 0.52 -6.09
N ILE A 65 6.05 0.19 -6.13
CA ILE A 65 6.95 0.50 -7.26
C ILE A 65 6.48 -0.22 -8.52
N ALA A 66 6.16 -1.52 -8.42
CA ALA A 66 5.67 -2.30 -9.56
C ALA A 66 4.36 -1.72 -10.12
N SER A 67 3.43 -1.33 -9.24
CA SER A 67 2.19 -0.66 -9.62
C SER A 67 2.44 0.68 -10.30
N TYR A 68 3.36 1.51 -9.77
CA TYR A 68 3.72 2.79 -10.35
C TYR A 68 4.32 2.66 -11.76
N ILE A 69 5.25 1.70 -11.95
CA ILE A 69 5.86 1.44 -13.26
C ILE A 69 4.80 0.96 -14.27
N LYS A 70 3.91 0.05 -13.85
CA LYS A 70 2.82 -0.46 -14.70
C LYS A 70 1.87 0.66 -15.14
N TYR A 71 1.43 1.49 -14.20
CA TYR A 71 0.53 2.60 -14.48
C TYR A 71 1.15 3.63 -15.44
N ASN A 72 2.44 3.93 -15.26
CA ASN A 72 3.13 4.87 -16.14
C ASN A 72 3.23 4.33 -17.58
N LYS A 73 3.53 3.02 -17.75
CA LYS A 73 3.57 2.36 -19.06
C LYS A 73 2.23 2.46 -19.81
N GLU A 74 1.11 2.25 -19.12
CA GLU A 74 -0.23 2.33 -19.71
C GLU A 74 -0.58 3.76 -20.19
N ARG A 75 -0.14 4.78 -19.44
CA ARG A 75 -0.33 6.19 -19.84
C ARG A 75 0.48 6.55 -21.08
N THR A 76 1.72 6.08 -21.22
CA THR A 76 2.55 6.40 -22.39
C THR A 76 2.00 5.76 -23.67
N LEU A 77 1.58 4.49 -23.60
CA LEU A 77 0.98 3.77 -24.73
C LEU A 77 -0.33 4.41 -25.22
N THR A 78 -1.14 4.93 -24.30
CA THR A 78 -2.39 5.62 -24.65
C THR A 78 -2.11 6.92 -25.39
N LYS A 79 -1.11 7.70 -24.95
CA LYS A 79 -0.69 8.94 -25.61
C LYS A 79 -0.17 8.70 -27.03
N GLU A 80 0.63 7.65 -27.25
CA GLU A 80 1.15 7.32 -28.59
C GLU A 80 0.04 6.92 -29.57
N LYS A 81 -0.95 6.15 -29.12
CA LYS A 81 -2.11 5.78 -29.96
C LYS A 81 -2.97 6.99 -30.34
N GLN A 82 -3.11 7.97 -29.44
CA GLN A 82 -3.82 9.22 -29.72
C GLN A 82 -3.05 10.07 -30.74
N LEU A 83 -1.73 10.23 -30.55
CA LEU A 83 -0.88 10.97 -31.51
C LEU A 83 -0.89 10.37 -32.92
N ARG A 84 -0.93 9.03 -33.03
CA ARG A 84 -1.05 8.35 -34.34
C ARG A 84 -2.40 8.55 -35.01
N LYS A 85 -3.48 8.65 -34.23
CA LYS A 85 -4.83 8.91 -34.78
C LYS A 85 -5.04 10.36 -35.23
N GLU A 86 -4.36 11.32 -34.60
CA GLU A 86 -4.45 12.74 -34.97
C GLU A 86 -3.66 13.07 -36.24
N LYS A 87 -2.65 12.26 -36.57
CA LYS A 87 -1.80 12.43 -37.77
C LYS A 87 -2.26 11.63 -39.00
N SER A 88 -3.39 10.91 -38.91
CA SER A 88 -3.96 10.10 -40.00
C SER A 88 -5.32 10.64 -40.40
#